data_AF-A0A497GGH7-F1
#
_entry.id   AF-A0A497GGH7-F1
#
_cell.length_a   1.000
_cell.length_b   1.000
_cell.length_c   1.000
_cell.angle_alpha   90.00
_cell.angle_beta   90.00
_cell.angle_gamma   90.00
#
_symmetry.space_group_name_H-M   'P 1'
#
loop_
_entity.id
_entity.type
_entity.pdbx_description
1 polymer ?
#
loop_
_entity_poly.entity_id
_entity_poly.type
_entity_poly.pdbx_seq_one_letter_code
_entity_poly.pdbx_strand_id
1 'polypeptide(L)'
;RGSWKLVNRKLSQGWVELDRIELIRLIESGLKKYFSKQISDINVSEFQLPDPVYALVEEISRLWSTKLAEYDEIRAKYLKKDEKFYPPCISSLIESLKQGKNLTHSARFALASFLLNIGMNVDEVIEVFKFSPDFREDLARYQIEHIAGLRGSKTKYVTYKCDNMRSLGLCYWDCKGITHPLQYYYKAVRGKVPHVEKRV
;
A
#
# COMPACT_ATOMS: atom_id res chain seq x y z
N ARG A 1 8.69 3.90 -13.91
CA ARG A 1 8.16 3.28 -15.16
C ARG A 1 7.93 1.80 -14.88
N GLY A 2 6.71 1.29 -15.03
CA GLY A 2 6.41 -0.14 -14.77
C GLY A 2 6.85 -1.01 -15.96
N SER A 3 7.73 -1.98 -15.72
CA SER A 3 8.32 -2.83 -16.77
C SER A 3 7.29 -3.65 -17.57
N TRP A 4 6.17 -4.01 -16.94
CA TRP A 4 5.10 -4.81 -17.58
C TRP A 4 4.10 -4.01 -18.42
N LYS A 5 4.19 -2.67 -18.46
CA LYS A 5 3.30 -1.88 -19.31
C LYS A 5 3.69 -2.10 -20.77
N LEU A 6 2.71 -2.42 -21.63
CA LEU A 6 2.95 -2.70 -23.05
C LEU A 6 3.73 -1.59 -23.76
N VAL A 7 3.47 -0.32 -23.42
CA VAL A 7 4.20 0.85 -23.96
C VAL A 7 5.71 0.85 -23.69
N ASN A 8 6.18 0.01 -22.76
CA ASN A 8 7.60 -0.15 -22.42
C ASN A 8 8.19 -1.46 -22.97
N ARG A 9 7.50 -2.15 -23.88
CA ARG A 9 7.89 -3.48 -24.40
C ARG A 9 8.15 -3.44 -25.89
N LYS A 10 9.02 -4.34 -26.35
CA LYS A 10 9.21 -4.59 -27.78
C LYS A 10 8.06 -5.45 -28.29
N LEU A 11 7.33 -4.92 -29.26
CA LEU A 11 6.22 -5.60 -29.94
C LEU A 11 6.63 -5.82 -31.39
N SER A 12 6.52 -7.05 -31.88
CA SER A 12 6.75 -7.40 -33.28
C SER A 12 5.67 -8.36 -33.74
N GLN A 13 4.95 -8.00 -34.81
CA GLN A 13 3.90 -8.85 -35.41
C GLN A 13 2.84 -9.34 -34.40
N GLY A 14 2.49 -8.51 -33.41
CA GLY A 14 1.52 -8.86 -32.36
C GLY A 14 2.12 -9.66 -31.18
N TRP A 15 3.41 -9.98 -31.21
CA TRP A 15 4.10 -10.71 -30.15
C TRP A 15 4.98 -9.79 -29.31
N VAL A 16 4.99 -10.01 -28.00
CA VAL A 16 5.86 -9.30 -27.06
C VAL A 16 7.10 -10.14 -26.77
N GLU A 17 8.28 -9.59 -26.99
CA GLU A 17 9.55 -10.26 -26.66
C GLU A 17 9.69 -10.37 -25.14
N LEU A 18 10.14 -11.52 -24.63
CA LEU A 18 10.31 -11.80 -23.20
C LEU A 18 11.70 -12.38 -22.94
N ASP A 19 12.31 -12.01 -21.81
CA ASP A 19 13.47 -12.74 -21.30
C ASP A 19 13.06 -13.95 -20.44
N ARG A 20 14.05 -14.79 -20.05
CA ARG A 20 13.81 -16.00 -19.24
C ARG A 20 13.18 -15.70 -17.89
N ILE A 21 13.58 -14.61 -17.23
CA ILE A 21 13.08 -14.22 -15.91
C ILE A 21 11.63 -13.76 -16.02
N GLU A 22 11.31 -13.01 -17.06
CA GLU A 22 9.97 -12.55 -17.37
C GLU A 22 9.04 -13.70 -17.69
N LEU A 23 9.50 -14.67 -18.48
CA LEU A 23 8.75 -15.90 -18.75
C LEU A 23 8.41 -16.65 -17.46
N ILE A 24 9.38 -16.83 -16.56
CA ILE A 24 9.16 -17.47 -15.25
C ILE A 24 8.10 -16.72 -14.44
N ARG A 25 8.17 -15.38 -14.40
CA ARG A 25 7.18 -14.56 -13.67
C ARG A 25 5.78 -14.64 -14.27
N LEU A 26 5.66 -14.76 -15.59
CA LEU A 26 4.37 -14.95 -16.26
C LEU A 26 3.77 -16.32 -15.94
N ILE A 27 4.59 -17.38 -15.97
CA ILE A 27 4.18 -18.73 -15.57
C ILE A 27 3.73 -18.74 -14.11
N GLU A 28 4.51 -18.17 -13.20
CA GLU A 28 4.17 -18.05 -11.78
C GLU A 28 2.82 -17.34 -11.58
N SER A 29 2.62 -16.21 -12.27
CA SER A 29 1.37 -15.45 -12.20
C SER A 29 0.19 -16.23 -12.77
N GLY A 30 0.41 -16.99 -13.85
CA GLY A 30 -0.58 -17.89 -14.46
C GLY A 30 -0.99 -19.01 -13.52
N LEU A 31 -0.01 -19.72 -12.94
CA LEU A 31 -0.24 -20.78 -11.96
C LEU A 31 -0.97 -20.25 -10.72
N LYS A 32 -0.57 -19.08 -10.23
CA LYS A 32 -1.27 -18.45 -9.10
C LYS A 32 -2.74 -18.19 -9.41
N LYS A 33 -3.05 -17.63 -10.58
CA LYS A 33 -4.45 -17.42 -11.01
C LYS A 33 -5.20 -18.74 -11.16
N TYR A 34 -4.56 -19.76 -11.74
CA TYR A 34 -5.14 -21.09 -11.90
C TYR A 34 -5.52 -21.69 -10.54
N PHE A 35 -4.58 -21.76 -9.60
CA PHE A 35 -4.84 -22.31 -8.27
C PHE A 35 -5.86 -21.47 -7.49
N SER A 36 -5.79 -20.14 -7.54
CA SER A 36 -6.80 -19.30 -6.90
C SER A 36 -8.20 -19.58 -7.44
N LYS A 37 -8.36 -19.75 -8.76
CA LYS A 37 -9.64 -20.12 -9.35
C LYS A 37 -10.10 -21.49 -8.87
N GLN A 38 -9.24 -22.51 -8.93
CA GLN A 38 -9.56 -23.85 -8.45
C GLN A 38 -9.98 -23.85 -6.99
N ILE A 39 -9.28 -23.12 -6.12
CA ILE A 39 -9.62 -23.00 -4.70
C ILE A 39 -10.94 -22.25 -4.50
N SER A 40 -11.22 -21.19 -5.27
CA SER A 40 -12.49 -20.46 -5.19
C SER A 40 -13.68 -21.27 -5.70
N ASP A 41 -13.46 -22.16 -6.67
CA ASP A 41 -14.48 -23.05 -7.21
C ASP A 41 -14.73 -24.27 -6.28
N ILE A 42 -13.81 -24.55 -5.37
CA ILE A 42 -13.97 -25.55 -4.32
C ILE A 42 -14.93 -25.01 -3.26
N ASN A 43 -16.14 -25.58 -3.23
CA ASN A 43 -17.16 -25.28 -2.23
C ASN A 43 -17.15 -26.41 -1.19
N VAL A 44 -16.37 -26.26 -0.12
CA VAL A 44 -16.33 -27.23 0.99
C VAL A 44 -17.35 -26.80 2.04
N SER A 45 -18.35 -27.62 2.33
CA SER A 45 -19.15 -27.42 3.54
C SER A 45 -18.35 -27.91 4.75
N GLU A 46 -18.43 -27.22 5.89
CA GLU A 46 -17.73 -27.60 7.13
C GLU A 46 -17.97 -29.06 7.54
N PHE A 47 -19.11 -29.64 7.12
CA PHE A 47 -19.52 -31.01 7.40
C PHE A 47 -18.86 -32.09 6.53
N GLN A 48 -18.03 -31.72 5.54
CA GLN A 48 -17.41 -32.65 4.59
C GLN A 48 -15.91 -32.87 4.83
N LEU A 49 -15.31 -32.16 5.79
CA LEU A 49 -13.90 -32.33 6.11
C LEU A 49 -13.72 -33.52 7.06
N PRO A 50 -12.85 -34.49 6.74
CA PRO A 50 -12.47 -35.52 7.71
C PRO A 50 -11.89 -34.88 8.98
N ASP A 51 -12.24 -35.42 10.15
CA ASP A 51 -11.83 -34.88 11.46
C ASP A 51 -10.32 -34.57 11.57
N PRO A 52 -9.38 -35.38 11.05
CA PRO A 52 -7.95 -35.06 11.11
C PRO A 52 -7.57 -33.80 10.34
N VAL A 53 -8.26 -33.52 9.23
CA VAL A 53 -8.03 -32.32 8.41
C VAL A 53 -8.61 -31.10 9.12
N TYR A 54 -9.81 -31.23 9.69
CA TYR A 54 -10.45 -30.15 10.45
C TYR A 54 -9.59 -29.73 11.65
N ALA A 55 -9.09 -30.69 12.43
CA ALA A 55 -8.21 -30.44 13.57
C ALA A 55 -6.92 -29.70 13.17
N LEU A 56 -6.30 -30.09 12.05
CA LEU A 56 -5.10 -29.42 11.53
C LEU A 56 -5.39 -27.98 11.08
N VAL A 57 -6.54 -27.75 10.43
CA VAL A 57 -6.97 -26.40 10.00
C VAL A 57 -7.22 -25.50 11.21
N GLU A 58 -7.89 -26.01 12.25
CA GLU A 58 -8.08 -25.25 13.50
C GLU A 58 -6.76 -24.92 14.19
N GLU A 59 -5.83 -25.87 14.26
CA GLU A 59 -4.50 -25.64 14.83
C GLU A 59 -3.75 -24.54 14.07
N ILE A 60 -3.72 -24.61 12.73
CA ILE A 60 -3.10 -23.59 11.88
C ILE A 60 -3.80 -22.24 12.08
N SER A 61 -5.13 -22.21 12.10
CA SER A 61 -5.92 -20.99 12.29
C SER A 61 -5.62 -20.33 13.64
N ARG A 62 -5.51 -21.13 14.71
CA ARG A 62 -5.13 -20.65 16.04
C ARG A 62 -3.72 -20.08 16.06
N LEU A 63 -2.73 -20.83 15.55
CA LEU A 63 -1.33 -20.37 15.47
C LEU A 63 -1.20 -19.09 14.64
N TRP A 64 -1.93 -19.01 13.54
CA TRP A 64 -1.97 -17.84 12.68
C TRP A 64 -2.60 -16.64 13.39
N SER A 65 -3.70 -16.85 14.11
CA SER A 65 -4.38 -15.80 14.88
C SER A 65 -3.48 -15.23 15.98
N THR A 66 -2.76 -16.08 16.71
CA THR A 66 -1.77 -15.64 17.71
C THR A 66 -0.64 -14.83 17.07
N LYS A 67 -0.05 -15.34 15.97
CA LYS A 67 0.96 -14.61 15.20
C LYS A 67 0.44 -13.27 14.71
N LEU A 68 -0.79 -13.21 14.21
CA LEU A 68 -1.40 -11.99 13.70
C LEU A 68 -1.59 -10.97 14.81
N ALA A 69 -2.07 -11.40 15.99
CA ALA A 69 -2.18 -10.56 17.17
C ALA A 69 -0.82 -10.00 17.62
N GLU A 70 0.24 -10.82 17.66
CA GLU A 70 1.60 -10.36 17.93
C GLU A 70 2.07 -9.32 16.90
N TYR A 71 1.78 -9.54 15.61
CA TYR A 71 2.08 -8.59 14.54
C TYR A 71 1.32 -7.28 14.70
N ASP A 72 0.06 -7.33 15.11
CA ASP A 72 -0.80 -6.17 15.32
C ASP A 72 -0.43 -5.40 16.59
N GLU A 73 -0.05 -6.08 17.68
CA GLU A 73 0.51 -5.44 18.88
C GLU A 73 1.85 -4.78 18.60
N ILE A 74 2.74 -5.45 17.85
CA ILE A 74 3.99 -4.86 17.36
C ILE A 74 3.67 -3.65 16.51
N ARG A 75 2.70 -3.76 15.58
CA ARG A 75 2.28 -2.64 14.74
C ARG A 75 1.78 -1.48 15.62
N ALA A 76 0.87 -1.72 16.55
CA ALA A 76 0.33 -0.74 17.50
C ALA A 76 1.42 -0.05 18.31
N LYS A 77 2.38 -0.80 18.85
CA LYS A 77 3.53 -0.28 19.60
C LYS A 77 4.44 0.64 18.77
N TYR A 78 4.43 0.45 17.45
CA TYR A 78 5.23 1.22 16.49
C TYR A 78 4.37 2.14 15.59
N LEU A 79 3.08 2.32 15.85
CA LEU A 79 2.26 3.32 15.15
C LEU A 79 2.50 4.68 15.83
N LYS A 80 3.68 5.25 15.61
CA LYS A 80 4.00 6.62 16.03
C LYS A 80 3.44 7.58 14.98
N LYS A 81 2.41 8.36 15.34
CA LYS A 81 1.82 9.41 14.50
C LYS A 81 2.70 10.68 14.40
N ASP A 82 4.01 10.50 14.61
CA ASP A 82 5.00 11.58 14.66
C ASP A 82 5.62 11.75 13.27
N GLU A 83 5.51 12.98 12.73
CA GLU A 83 5.99 13.35 11.39
C GLU A 83 7.48 13.03 11.19
N LYS A 84 8.29 12.92 12.25
CA LYS A 84 9.73 12.59 12.14
C LYS A 84 10.04 11.22 11.55
N PHE A 85 9.07 10.30 11.55
CA PHE A 85 9.23 8.97 10.95
C PHE A 85 8.74 8.90 9.51
N TYR A 86 8.18 10.00 8.98
CA TYR A 86 7.61 10.00 7.64
C TYR A 86 8.73 10.00 6.59
N PRO A 87 8.52 9.31 5.45
CA PRO A 87 9.43 9.42 4.33
C PRO A 87 9.44 10.87 3.80
N PRO A 88 10.57 11.34 3.25
CA PRO A 88 10.75 12.73 2.85
C PRO A 88 9.71 13.19 1.81
N CYS A 89 9.25 12.29 0.94
CA CYS A 89 8.20 12.60 -0.01
C CYS A 89 6.85 12.92 0.64
N ILE A 90 6.48 12.21 1.72
CA ILE A 90 5.25 12.49 2.46
C ILE A 90 5.40 13.78 3.26
N SER A 91 6.53 13.97 3.94
CA SER A 91 6.83 15.21 4.67
C SER A 91 6.73 16.44 3.75
N SER A 92 7.24 16.34 2.51
CA SER A 92 7.15 17.41 1.52
C SER A 92 5.71 17.73 1.07
N LEU A 93 4.83 16.72 1.00
CA LEU A 93 3.40 16.95 0.70
C LEU A 93 2.70 17.68 1.85
N ILE A 94 2.99 17.29 3.10
CA ILE A 94 2.47 17.97 4.29
C ILE A 94 2.97 19.42 4.36
N GLU A 95 4.25 19.64 4.09
CA GLU A 95 4.83 20.98 4.04
C GLU A 95 4.18 21.84 2.96
N SER A 96 3.91 21.27 1.78
CA SER A 96 3.20 21.97 0.70
C SER A 96 1.79 22.41 1.12
N LEU A 97 1.05 21.55 1.85
CA LEU A 97 -0.24 21.93 2.44
C LEU A 97 -0.10 23.05 3.47
N LYS A 98 0.86 22.94 4.42
CA LYS A 98 1.12 23.96 5.44
C LYS A 98 1.51 25.32 4.83
N GLN A 99 2.13 25.31 3.64
CA GLN A 99 2.44 26.52 2.86
C GLN A 99 1.25 27.06 2.05
N GLY A 100 0.05 26.47 2.17
CA GLY A 100 -1.12 26.88 1.41
C GLY A 100 -1.02 26.57 -0.09
N LYS A 101 -0.27 25.53 -0.49
CA LYS A 101 -0.23 25.06 -1.88
C LYS A 101 -1.30 23.99 -2.10
N ASN A 102 -2.03 24.11 -3.21
CA ASN A 102 -2.97 23.08 -3.62
C ASN A 102 -2.24 21.82 -4.09
N LEU A 103 -2.56 20.69 -3.46
CA LEU A 103 -2.08 19.38 -3.89
C LEU A 103 -2.87 18.88 -5.11
N THR A 104 -2.21 18.17 -6.02
CA THR A 104 -2.89 17.45 -7.11
C THR A 104 -3.75 16.31 -6.56
N HIS A 105 -4.72 15.82 -7.33
CA HIS A 105 -5.54 14.67 -6.91
C HIS A 105 -4.70 13.46 -6.52
N SER A 106 -3.67 13.13 -7.30
CA SER A 106 -2.74 12.03 -6.98
C SER A 106 -1.94 12.28 -5.70
N ALA A 107 -1.54 13.52 -5.42
CA ALA A 107 -0.85 13.89 -4.20
C ALA A 107 -1.76 13.75 -2.96
N ARG A 108 -3.02 14.23 -3.06
CA ARG A 108 -4.02 14.06 -2.02
C ARG A 108 -4.28 12.59 -1.71
N PHE A 109 -4.47 11.77 -2.75
CA PHE A 109 -4.62 10.32 -2.59
C PHE A 109 -3.40 9.69 -1.91
N ALA A 110 -2.19 10.02 -2.36
CA ALA A 110 -0.95 9.45 -1.81
C ALA A 110 -0.79 9.76 -0.32
N LEU A 111 -1.07 11.00 0.08
CA LEU A 111 -1.01 11.45 1.46
C LEU A 111 -2.10 10.78 2.30
N ALA A 112 -3.37 10.86 1.90
CA ALA A 112 -4.49 10.30 2.63
C ALA A 112 -4.33 8.79 2.84
N SER A 113 -4.03 8.05 1.77
CA SER A 113 -3.81 6.60 1.85
C SER A 113 -2.62 6.25 2.75
N PHE A 114 -1.52 7.00 2.70
CA PHE A 114 -0.36 6.76 3.59
C PHE A 114 -0.75 6.94 5.05
N LEU A 115 -1.39 8.06 5.41
CA LEU A 115 -1.80 8.38 6.79
C LEU A 115 -2.77 7.33 7.33
N LEU A 116 -3.76 6.91 6.53
CA LEU A 116 -4.68 5.82 6.89
C LEU A 116 -3.96 4.47 7.06
N ASN A 117 -2.94 4.16 6.24
CA ASN A 117 -2.18 2.93 6.33
C ASN A 117 -1.26 2.87 7.57
N ILE A 118 -0.82 4.03 8.08
CA ILE A 118 -0.08 4.18 9.35
C ILE A 118 -1.00 4.44 10.55
N GLY A 119 -2.29 4.11 10.43
CA GLY A 119 -3.21 4.02 11.57
C GLY A 119 -3.82 5.34 12.03
N MET A 120 -3.76 6.41 11.23
CA MET A 120 -4.61 7.57 11.46
C MET A 120 -6.06 7.24 11.07
N ASN A 121 -7.01 7.74 11.84
CA ASN A 121 -8.44 7.62 11.52
C ASN A 121 -8.88 8.71 10.52
N VAL A 122 -10.13 8.64 10.05
CA VAL A 122 -10.67 9.58 9.04
C VAL A 122 -10.59 11.03 9.53
N ASP A 123 -10.98 11.30 10.77
CA ASP A 123 -10.99 12.66 11.33
C ASP A 123 -9.58 13.23 11.45
N GLU A 124 -8.63 12.43 11.93
CA GLU A 124 -7.21 12.82 12.01
C GLU A 124 -6.63 13.15 10.63
N VAL A 125 -7.02 12.42 9.59
CA VAL A 125 -6.59 12.71 8.22
C VAL A 125 -7.25 13.98 7.69
N ILE A 126 -8.53 14.22 8.00
CA ILE A 126 -9.23 15.46 7.65
C ILE A 126 -8.52 16.69 8.23
N GLU A 127 -8.09 16.64 9.50
CA GLU A 127 -7.34 17.73 10.12
C GLU A 127 -6.08 18.12 9.34
N VAL A 128 -5.38 17.14 8.74
CA VAL A 128 -4.20 17.41 7.89
C VAL A 128 -4.60 18.16 6.61
N PHE A 129 -5.77 17.87 6.04
CA PHE A 129 -6.23 18.52 4.81
C PHE A 129 -6.87 19.89 5.02
N LYS A 130 -7.17 20.30 6.26
CA LYS A 130 -7.71 21.65 6.57
C LYS A 130 -6.79 22.79 6.13
N PHE A 131 -5.49 22.52 6.01
CA PHE A 131 -4.51 23.50 5.50
C PHE A 131 -4.59 23.73 3.98
N SER A 132 -5.38 22.92 3.24
CA SER A 132 -5.57 23.11 1.79
C SER A 132 -6.41 24.38 1.52
N PRO A 133 -5.97 25.29 0.63
CA PRO A 133 -6.71 26.51 0.30
C PRO A 133 -8.15 26.28 -0.20
N ASP A 134 -8.38 25.16 -0.88
CA ASP A 134 -9.67 24.75 -1.45
C ASP A 134 -10.42 23.75 -0.56
N PHE A 135 -10.06 23.65 0.72
CA PHE A 135 -10.62 22.65 1.62
C PHE A 135 -12.14 22.80 1.75
N ARG A 136 -12.86 21.71 1.46
CA ARG A 136 -14.24 21.52 1.87
C ARG A 136 -14.38 20.18 2.59
N GLU A 137 -14.90 20.22 3.80
CA GLU A 137 -14.97 19.06 4.68
C GLU A 137 -15.85 17.94 4.11
N ASP A 138 -17.00 18.30 3.52
CA ASP A 138 -17.94 17.35 2.90
C ASP A 138 -17.25 16.49 1.84
N LEU A 139 -16.50 17.12 0.94
CA LEU A 139 -15.78 16.45 -0.15
C LEU A 139 -14.56 15.69 0.37
N ALA A 140 -13.77 16.29 1.27
CA ALA A 140 -12.59 15.67 1.83
C ALA A 140 -12.95 14.40 2.62
N ARG A 141 -13.96 14.48 3.49
CA ARG A 141 -14.44 13.34 4.28
C ARG A 141 -14.91 12.21 3.38
N TYR A 142 -15.72 12.51 2.36
CA TYR A 142 -16.18 11.50 1.41
C TYR A 142 -15.01 10.78 0.71
N GLN A 143 -14.01 11.53 0.24
CA GLN A 143 -12.83 10.97 -0.42
C GLN A 143 -12.00 10.10 0.54
N ILE A 144 -11.76 10.56 1.76
CA ILE A 144 -10.96 9.85 2.76
C ILE A 144 -11.67 8.57 3.21
N GLU A 145 -12.99 8.63 3.44
CA GLU A 145 -13.80 7.44 3.77
C GLU A 145 -13.76 6.39 2.64
N HIS A 146 -13.81 6.83 1.38
CA HIS A 146 -13.67 5.92 0.24
C HIS A 146 -12.28 5.28 0.20
N ILE A 147 -11.21 6.05 0.43
CA ILE A 147 -9.83 5.51 0.50
C ILE A 147 -9.69 4.52 1.67
N ALA A 148 -10.35 4.79 2.80
CA ALA A 148 -10.36 3.92 3.98
C ALA A 148 -11.16 2.62 3.78
N GLY A 149 -11.93 2.49 2.68
CA GLY A 149 -12.81 1.35 2.44
C GLY A 149 -14.14 1.42 3.20
N LEU A 150 -14.54 2.59 3.69
CA LEU A 150 -15.81 2.81 4.38
C LEU A 150 -16.97 3.16 3.44
N ARG A 151 -16.67 3.40 2.15
CA ARG A 151 -17.64 3.74 1.10
C ARG A 151 -17.41 2.90 -0.17
N GLY A 152 -18.41 2.88 -1.06
CA GLY A 152 -18.30 2.27 -2.38
C GLY A 152 -17.99 0.77 -2.33
N SER A 153 -16.95 0.35 -3.05
CA SER A 153 -16.49 -1.05 -3.18
C SER A 153 -15.89 -1.65 -1.88
N LYS A 154 -15.86 -0.89 -0.78
CA LYS A 154 -15.26 -1.26 0.52
C LYS A 154 -13.78 -1.68 0.43
N THR A 155 -13.10 -1.31 -0.65
CA THR A 155 -11.67 -1.59 -0.84
C THR A 155 -10.85 -0.60 -0.01
N LYS A 156 -10.08 -1.09 0.95
CA LYS A 156 -9.08 -0.26 1.65
C LYS A 156 -7.86 -0.06 0.76
N TYR A 157 -7.65 1.17 0.31
CA TYR A 157 -6.56 1.48 -0.60
C TYR A 157 -5.21 1.56 0.13
N VAL A 158 -4.16 1.18 -0.60
CA VAL A 158 -2.77 1.28 -0.14
C VAL A 158 -2.09 2.43 -0.87
N THR A 159 -1.24 3.17 -0.16
CA THR A 159 -0.44 4.25 -0.75
C THR A 159 0.44 3.76 -1.89
N TYR A 160 0.81 4.67 -2.77
CA TYR A 160 1.62 4.37 -3.95
C TYR A 160 3.00 3.83 -3.58
N LYS A 161 3.46 2.82 -4.35
CA LYS A 161 4.87 2.39 -4.33
C LYS A 161 5.80 3.54 -4.73
N CYS A 162 7.08 3.48 -4.33
CA CYS A 162 8.05 4.54 -4.64
C CYS A 162 8.16 4.83 -6.14
N ASP A 163 8.09 3.81 -7.01
CA ASP A 163 8.09 4.01 -8.46
C ASP A 163 6.89 4.80 -8.99
N ASN A 164 5.72 4.59 -8.38
CA ASN A 164 4.51 5.33 -8.72
C ASN A 164 4.61 6.76 -8.20
N MET A 165 5.06 6.96 -6.96
CA MET A 165 5.33 8.28 -6.39
C MET A 165 6.26 9.08 -7.30
N ARG A 166 7.36 8.48 -7.77
CA ARG A 166 8.28 9.11 -8.72
C ARG A 166 7.63 9.41 -10.07
N SER A 167 6.92 8.44 -10.64
CA SER A 167 6.30 8.60 -11.97
C SER A 167 5.20 9.69 -11.98
N LEU A 168 4.60 9.97 -10.82
CA LEU A 168 3.59 11.01 -10.63
C LEU A 168 4.17 12.36 -10.16
N GLY A 169 5.50 12.51 -10.07
CA GLY A 169 6.15 13.74 -9.59
C GLY A 169 5.95 14.01 -8.10
N LEU A 170 5.66 12.99 -7.30
CA LEU A 170 5.39 13.09 -5.86
C LEU A 170 6.61 12.76 -4.98
N CYS A 171 7.72 12.30 -5.57
CA CYS A 171 8.92 11.92 -4.83
C CYS A 171 10.18 12.23 -5.64
N TYR A 172 11.09 13.00 -5.02
CA TYR A 172 12.37 13.43 -5.57
C TYR A 172 13.57 12.88 -4.77
N TRP A 173 13.35 11.89 -3.91
CA TRP A 173 14.39 11.32 -3.07
C TRP A 173 14.67 9.87 -3.45
N ASP A 174 15.93 9.48 -3.31
CA ASP A 174 16.36 8.09 -3.31
C ASP A 174 16.56 7.62 -1.87
N CYS A 175 15.79 6.61 -1.48
CA CYS A 175 15.84 6.01 -0.14
C CYS A 175 16.45 4.61 -0.25
N LYS A 176 17.68 4.43 0.22
CA LYS A 176 18.47 3.20 -0.02
C LYS A 176 17.77 1.96 0.53
N GLY A 177 17.51 0.97 -0.34
CA GLY A 177 16.84 -0.28 0.04
C GLY A 177 15.36 -0.11 0.43
N ILE A 178 14.70 0.93 -0.10
CA ILE A 178 13.27 1.21 0.08
C ILE A 178 12.54 1.18 -1.26
N THR A 179 11.48 0.39 -1.33
CA THR A 179 10.60 0.27 -2.49
C THR A 179 9.19 0.79 -2.23
N HIS A 180 8.86 1.13 -0.98
CA HIS A 180 7.53 1.58 -0.56
C HIS A 180 7.59 2.63 0.56
N PRO A 181 6.77 3.70 0.54
CA PRO A 181 6.70 4.69 1.63
C PRO A 181 6.45 4.08 3.02
N LEU A 182 5.50 3.14 3.12
CA LEU A 182 5.27 2.38 4.36
C LEU A 182 6.50 1.59 4.84
N GLN A 183 7.32 1.05 3.94
CA GLN A 183 8.55 0.35 4.33
C GLN A 183 9.56 1.31 4.96
N TYR A 184 9.66 2.54 4.45
CA TYR A 184 10.46 3.59 5.08
C TYR A 184 9.95 3.85 6.50
N TYR A 185 8.65 4.14 6.64
CA TYR A 185 8.03 4.45 7.93
C TYR A 185 8.31 3.38 8.98
N TYR A 186 8.04 2.11 8.68
CA TYR A 186 8.27 1.04 9.64
C TYR A 186 9.75 0.82 10.00
N LYS A 187 10.68 1.06 9.06
CA LYS A 187 12.11 1.04 9.37
C LYS A 187 12.52 2.21 10.27
N ALA A 188 12.03 3.41 9.98
CA ALA A 188 12.30 4.61 10.78
C ALA A 188 11.77 4.46 12.21
N VAL A 189 10.54 3.97 12.40
CA VAL A 189 9.98 3.78 13.75
C VAL A 189 10.75 2.73 14.56
N ARG A 190 11.35 1.74 13.90
CA ARG A 190 12.23 0.73 14.53
C ARG A 190 13.66 1.23 14.79
N GLY A 191 13.93 2.54 14.60
CA GLY A 191 15.26 3.14 14.79
C GLY A 191 16.25 2.83 13.66
N LYS A 192 15.80 2.25 12.55
CA LYS A 192 16.63 1.93 11.37
C LYS A 192 16.33 2.92 10.25
N VAL A 193 16.56 4.21 10.50
CA VAL A 193 16.26 5.27 9.52
C VAL A 193 17.05 5.02 8.23
N PRO A 194 16.38 4.87 7.08
CA PRO A 194 17.06 4.63 5.81
C PRO A 194 17.92 5.83 5.39
N HIS A 195 19.04 5.58 4.71
CA HIS A 195 19.82 6.63 4.05
C HIS A 195 19.02 7.27 2.92
N VAL A 196 18.99 8.60 2.87
CA VAL A 196 18.19 9.39 1.94
C VAL A 196 19.09 10.38 1.20
N GLU A 197 19.00 10.39 -0.13
CA GLU A 197 19.64 11.38 -0.99
C GLU A 197 18.60 12.03 -1.90
N LYS A 198 18.74 13.33 -2.18
CA LYS A 198 17.86 14.00 -3.14
C LYS A 198 18.34 13.65 -4.55
N ARG A 199 17.43 13.18 -5.40
CA ARG A 199 17.72 12.99 -6.82
C ARG A 199 17.81 14.37 -7.47
N VAL A 200 19.02 14.71 -7.92
CA VAL A 200 19.29 15.85 -8.79
C VAL A 200 18.67 15.59 -10.16
#